data_AF-A0AAN4W424-F1
#
_entry.id   AF-A0AAN4W424-F1
#
_cell.length_a   1.000
_cell.length_b   1.000
_cell.length_c   1.000
_cell.angle_alpha   90.00
_cell.angle_beta   90.00
_cell.angle_gamma   90.00
#
_symmetry.space_group_name_H-M   'P 1'
#
loop_
_entity.id
_entity.type
_entity.pdbx_description
1 polymer ?
#
loop_
_entity_poly.entity_id
_entity_poly.type
_entity_poly.pdbx_seq_one_letter_code
_entity_poly.pdbx_strand_id
1 'polypeptide(L)'
;MIKAFYQEELVASHSRVFGTHQWAISLHHYLPTLAMKPGALAKSVALDSDPFLKGLFDDHFSTNPRSFIEMLAFCQKEGIDHQRLVLCVDQIKRKQPTASITWELIRVLLGNKEKETPVININSTILHHAQQTISQASKLLKG
;
A
#
# COMPACT_ATOMS: atom_id res chain seq x y z
N MET A 1 28.18 1.43 -12.05
CA MET A 1 29.01 2.60 -11.71
C MET A 1 29.20 3.42 -12.98
N ILE A 2 28.85 4.71 -12.97
CA ILE A 2 29.03 5.63 -14.10
C ILE A 2 30.18 6.56 -13.75
N LYS A 3 31.15 6.71 -14.65
CA LYS A 3 32.33 7.57 -14.47
C LYS A 3 32.35 8.61 -15.59
N ALA A 4 32.54 9.87 -15.23
CA ALA A 4 32.71 10.99 -16.15
C ALA A 4 34.17 11.44 -16.13
N PHE A 5 34.75 11.62 -17.31
CA PHE A 5 36.13 12.04 -17.49
C PHE A 5 36.21 13.34 -18.29
N TYR A 6 37.13 14.22 -17.91
CA TYR A 6 37.49 15.42 -18.67
C TYR A 6 39.02 15.51 -18.73
N GLN A 7 39.58 15.68 -19.93
CA GLN A 7 41.03 15.68 -20.14
C GLN A 7 41.74 14.47 -19.51
N GLU A 8 41.16 13.28 -19.67
CA GLU A 8 41.67 12.01 -19.10
C GLU A 8 41.64 11.94 -17.56
N GLU A 9 41.19 12.99 -16.87
CA GLU A 9 40.96 12.99 -15.43
C GLU A 9 39.52 12.61 -15.07
N LEU A 10 39.36 11.79 -14.03
CA LEU A 10 38.05 11.41 -13.50
C LEU A 10 37.43 12.61 -12.75
N VAL A 11 36.45 13.27 -13.37
CA VAL A 11 35.79 14.44 -12.77
C VAL A 11 34.58 14.09 -11.91
N ALA A 12 33.93 12.96 -12.15
CA ALA A 12 32.84 12.49 -11.30
C ALA A 12 32.68 10.97 -11.40
N SER A 13 32.34 10.34 -10.28
CA SER A 13 31.96 8.93 -10.24
C SER A 13 30.64 8.80 -9.48
N HIS A 14 29.63 8.25 -10.14
CA HIS A 14 28.34 7.94 -9.53
C HIS A 14 28.17 6.44 -9.40
N SER A 15 27.85 5.98 -8.19
CA SER A 15 27.49 4.58 -7.98
C SER A 15 26.11 4.34 -8.58
N ARG A 16 26.07 3.58 -9.68
CA ARG A 16 24.80 3.14 -10.28
C ARG A 16 24.33 1.93 -9.49
N VAL A 17 23.24 2.07 -8.74
CA VAL A 17 22.67 0.99 -7.93
C VAL A 17 21.88 0.06 -8.87
N PHE A 18 22.42 -1.14 -9.12
CA PHE A 18 21.67 -2.24 -9.74
C PHE A 18 21.27 -3.22 -8.65
N GLY A 19 20.28 -2.83 -7.84
CA GLY A 19 19.66 -3.74 -6.87
C GLY A 19 18.31 -4.16 -7.41
N THR A 20 18.10 -5.45 -7.60
CA THR A 20 16.73 -6.00 -7.67
C THR A 20 16.01 -5.54 -6.40
N HIS A 21 14.93 -4.77 -6.57
CA HIS A 21 14.13 -4.12 -5.50
C HIS A 21 14.67 -2.80 -4.91
N GLN A 22 15.68 -2.16 -5.50
CA GLN A 22 16.11 -0.81 -5.14
C GLN A 22 15.78 0.15 -6.29
N TRP A 23 14.53 0.59 -6.33
CA TRP A 23 13.93 1.69 -7.11
C TRP A 23 14.95 2.57 -7.87
N ALA A 24 15.20 2.26 -9.15
CA ALA A 24 16.11 3.05 -9.98
C ALA A 24 15.57 4.45 -10.31
N ILE A 25 14.28 4.72 -10.10
CA ILE A 25 13.69 6.06 -10.02
C ILE A 25 12.54 5.96 -9.02
N SER A 26 12.74 6.40 -7.77
CA SER A 26 11.70 6.28 -6.74
C SER A 26 10.51 7.17 -7.12
N LEU A 27 9.42 6.56 -7.57
CA LEU A 27 8.16 7.25 -7.89
C LEU A 27 7.69 8.10 -6.71
N HIS A 28 8.02 7.67 -5.48
CA HIS A 28 7.82 8.39 -4.23
C HIS A 28 8.41 9.80 -4.21
N HIS A 29 9.63 9.99 -4.74
CA HIS A 29 10.28 11.30 -4.76
C HIS A 29 9.52 12.30 -5.62
N TYR A 30 8.81 11.81 -6.64
CA TYR A 30 8.06 12.61 -7.59
C TYR A 30 6.59 12.75 -7.23
N LEU A 31 6.09 12.11 -6.16
CA LEU A 31 4.68 12.21 -5.76
C LEU A 31 4.21 13.66 -5.56
N PRO A 32 4.98 14.58 -4.94
CA PRO A 32 4.57 15.98 -4.83
C PRO A 32 4.39 16.65 -6.20
N THR A 33 5.30 16.39 -7.14
CA THR A 33 5.25 16.91 -8.51
C THR A 33 4.10 16.30 -9.30
N LEU A 34 3.89 14.99 -9.15
CA LEU A 34 2.82 14.24 -9.81
C LEU A 34 1.44 14.64 -9.26
N ALA A 35 1.32 14.96 -7.97
CA ALA A 35 0.08 15.47 -7.39
C ALA A 35 -0.36 16.79 -8.03
N MET A 36 0.60 17.64 -8.45
CA MET A 36 0.30 18.87 -9.20
C MET A 36 0.05 18.61 -10.69
N LYS A 37 0.66 17.57 -11.27
CA LYS A 37 0.53 17.21 -12.70
C LYS A 37 0.31 15.70 -12.88
N PRO A 38 -0.89 15.19 -12.58
CA PRO A 38 -1.16 13.75 -12.60
C PRO A 38 -1.07 13.16 -14.02
N GLY A 39 -1.29 13.97 -15.05
CA GLY A 39 -1.11 13.54 -16.46
C GLY A 39 0.34 13.21 -16.84
N ALA A 40 1.34 13.65 -16.07
CA ALA A 40 2.73 13.31 -16.30
C ALA A 40 3.07 11.88 -15.85
N LEU A 41 2.23 11.27 -15.00
CA LEU A 41 2.44 9.93 -14.45
C LEU A 41 2.49 8.86 -15.54
N ALA A 42 1.53 8.89 -16.47
CA ALA A 42 1.39 7.88 -17.53
C ALA A 42 2.59 7.81 -18.49
N LYS A 43 3.40 8.87 -18.57
CA LYS A 43 4.62 8.94 -19.41
C LYS A 43 5.90 8.95 -18.57
N SER A 44 5.82 8.63 -17.28
CA SER A 44 6.96 8.71 -16.39
C SER A 44 7.83 7.45 -16.47
N VAL A 45 9.14 7.66 -16.62
CA VAL A 45 10.13 6.57 -16.59
C VAL A 45 10.12 5.85 -15.22
N ALA A 46 9.70 6.56 -14.17
CA ALA A 46 9.51 5.99 -12.85
C ALA A 46 8.42 4.90 -12.83
N LEU A 47 7.28 5.13 -13.50
CA LEU A 47 6.22 4.12 -13.64
C LEU A 47 6.67 2.97 -14.55
N ASP A 48 7.33 3.27 -15.68
CA ASP A 48 7.84 2.25 -16.59
C ASP A 48 8.93 1.36 -15.96
N SER A 49 9.61 1.83 -14.91
CA SER A 49 10.64 1.06 -14.22
C SER A 49 10.09 -0.07 -13.36
N ASP A 50 8.78 -0.07 -13.07
CA ASP A 50 8.10 -1.09 -12.26
C ASP A 50 6.93 -1.70 -13.06
N PRO A 51 7.12 -2.90 -13.66
CA PRO A 51 6.10 -3.56 -14.46
C PRO A 51 4.80 -3.85 -13.70
N PHE A 52 4.89 -4.10 -12.38
CA PHE A 52 3.72 -4.37 -11.56
C PHE A 52 2.90 -3.10 -11.37
N LEU A 53 3.55 -2.00 -10.96
CA LEU A 53 2.89 -0.71 -10.79
C LEU A 53 2.33 -0.17 -12.10
N LYS A 54 3.05 -0.36 -13.21
CA LYS A 54 2.57 -0.01 -14.55
C LYS A 54 1.30 -0.78 -14.92
N GLY A 55 1.31 -2.11 -14.78
CA GLY A 55 0.12 -2.92 -15.08
C GLY A 55 -1.07 -2.54 -14.19
N LEU A 56 -0.84 -2.37 -12.89
CA LEU A 56 -1.86 -1.90 -11.95
C LEU A 56 -2.44 -0.53 -12.37
N PHE A 57 -1.58 0.40 -12.80
CA PHE A 57 -2.00 1.71 -13.28
C PHE A 57 -2.83 1.63 -14.57
N ASP A 58 -2.33 0.92 -15.58
CA ASP A 58 -2.98 0.83 -16.89
C ASP A 58 -4.36 0.15 -16.77
N ASP A 59 -4.45 -0.93 -16.00
CA ASP A 59 -5.65 -1.75 -15.83
C ASP A 59 -6.75 -1.06 -15.00
N HIS A 60 -6.36 -0.26 -13.99
CA HIS A 60 -7.31 0.18 -12.96
C HIS A 60 -7.31 1.69 -12.65
N PHE A 61 -6.27 2.43 -13.05
CA PHE A 61 -6.10 3.85 -12.70
C PHE A 61 -5.84 4.77 -13.89
N SER A 62 -5.83 4.26 -15.13
CA SER A 62 -5.59 5.04 -16.34
C SER A 62 -6.56 6.23 -16.52
N THR A 63 -7.81 6.08 -16.07
CA THR A 63 -8.83 7.13 -16.10
C THR A 63 -8.76 8.08 -14.89
N ASN A 64 -8.11 7.66 -13.80
CA ASN A 64 -7.98 8.45 -12.58
C ASN A 64 -6.56 8.33 -11.98
N PRO A 65 -5.57 9.00 -12.60
CA PRO A 65 -4.20 8.98 -12.14
C PRO A 65 -4.00 9.59 -10.75
N ARG A 66 -4.92 10.46 -10.30
CA ARG A 66 -4.84 11.10 -8.99
C ARG A 66 -5.00 10.08 -7.86
N SER A 67 -5.97 9.18 -7.98
CA SER A 67 -6.18 8.13 -6.98
C SER A 67 -5.00 7.16 -6.87
N PHE A 68 -4.28 6.94 -7.96
CA PHE A 68 -3.05 6.14 -7.92
C PHE A 68 -1.92 6.85 -7.17
N ILE A 69 -1.77 8.17 -7.38
CA ILE A 69 -0.77 8.98 -6.66
C ILE A 69 -1.10 9.00 -5.16
N GLU A 70 -2.37 9.09 -4.80
CA GLU A 70 -2.82 9.02 -3.40
C GLU A 70 -2.51 7.67 -2.76
N MET A 71 -2.74 6.56 -3.48
CA MET A 71 -2.36 5.22 -3.04
C MET A 71 -0.87 5.14 -2.71
N LEU A 72 -0.02 5.60 -3.62
CA LEU A 72 1.43 5.57 -3.45
C LEU A 72 1.89 6.45 -2.29
N ALA A 73 1.31 7.65 -2.15
CA ALA A 73 1.59 8.54 -1.03
C ALA A 73 1.21 7.91 0.32
N PHE A 74 0.09 7.19 0.37
CA PHE A 74 -0.30 6.43 1.55
C PHE A 74 0.69 5.30 1.86
N CYS A 75 1.10 4.53 0.83
CA CYS A 75 2.08 3.46 1.02
C CYS A 75 3.40 3.99 1.57
N GLN A 76 3.86 5.16 1.10
CA GLN A 76 5.04 5.83 1.64
C GLN A 76 4.86 6.25 3.10
N LYS A 77 3.72 6.88 3.41
CA LYS A 77 3.43 7.40 4.74
C LYS A 77 3.38 6.28 5.79
N GLU A 78 2.77 5.15 5.44
CA GLU A 78 2.61 4.01 6.34
C GLU A 78 3.80 3.04 6.31
N GLY A 79 4.81 3.28 5.47
CA GLY A 79 5.98 2.40 5.34
C GLY A 79 5.63 1.03 4.75
N ILE A 80 4.67 0.99 3.82
CA ILE A 80 4.20 -0.25 3.20
C ILE A 80 5.18 -0.69 2.12
N ASP A 81 5.75 -1.88 2.31
CA ASP A 81 6.65 -2.48 1.33
C ASP A 81 5.94 -2.87 0.03
N HIS A 82 6.70 -2.82 -1.07
CA HIS A 82 6.22 -3.23 -2.38
C HIS A 82 5.59 -4.64 -2.37
N GLN A 83 6.22 -5.61 -1.68
CA GLN A 83 5.69 -6.97 -1.58
C GLN A 83 4.31 -7.01 -0.89
N ARG A 84 4.09 -6.17 0.12
CA ARG A 84 2.81 -6.09 0.83
C ARG A 84 1.72 -5.55 -0.08
N LEU A 85 2.02 -4.54 -0.89
CA LEU A 85 1.10 -4.01 -1.88
C LEU A 85 0.72 -5.06 -2.92
N VAL A 86 1.69 -5.80 -3.46
CA VAL A 86 1.45 -6.90 -4.41
C VAL A 86 0.51 -7.95 -3.82
N LEU A 87 0.77 -8.40 -2.58
CA LEU A 87 -0.08 -9.38 -1.91
C LEU A 87 -1.51 -8.87 -1.71
N CYS A 88 -1.68 -7.60 -1.35
CA CYS A 88 -3.02 -7.01 -1.20
C CYS A 88 -3.78 -6.96 -2.52
N VAL A 89 -3.13 -6.55 -3.61
CA VAL A 89 -3.75 -6.53 -4.94
C VAL A 89 -4.13 -7.93 -5.39
N ASP A 90 -3.27 -8.93 -5.16
CA ASP A 90 -3.57 -10.34 -5.48
C ASP A 90 -4.76 -10.89 -4.66
N GLN A 91 -4.84 -10.54 -3.38
CA GLN A 91 -5.98 -10.90 -2.53
C GLN A 91 -7.30 -10.30 -3.03
N ILE A 92 -7.27 -9.05 -3.50
CA ILE A 92 -8.43 -8.40 -4.11
C ILE A 92 -8.86 -9.15 -5.36
N LYS A 93 -7.92 -9.44 -6.28
CA LYS A 93 -8.19 -10.17 -7.52
C LYS A 93 -8.81 -11.54 -7.25
N ARG A 94 -8.36 -12.25 -6.22
CA ARG A 94 -8.95 -13.54 -5.81
C ARG A 94 -10.36 -13.43 -5.25
N LYS A 95 -10.64 -12.39 -4.45
CA LYS A 95 -11.97 -12.21 -3.84
C LYS A 95 -12.99 -11.65 -4.84
N GLN A 96 -12.55 -10.80 -5.77
CA GLN A 96 -13.40 -10.11 -6.72
C GLN A 96 -12.73 -10.10 -8.11
N PRO A 97 -12.89 -11.16 -8.91
CA PRO A 97 -12.24 -11.28 -10.21
C PRO A 97 -12.72 -10.25 -11.25
N THR A 98 -13.94 -9.72 -11.07
CA THR A 98 -14.66 -8.93 -12.10
C THR A 98 -14.74 -7.43 -11.78
N ALA A 99 -14.37 -7.02 -10.56
CA ALA A 99 -14.50 -5.62 -10.13
C ALA A 99 -13.21 -4.83 -10.44
N SER A 100 -13.37 -3.56 -10.83
CA SER A 100 -12.25 -2.64 -10.95
C SER A 100 -11.61 -2.42 -9.57
N ILE A 101 -10.28 -2.52 -9.51
CA ILE A 101 -9.54 -2.32 -8.27
C ILE A 101 -9.45 -0.82 -7.99
N THR A 102 -10.28 -0.34 -7.06
CA THR A 102 -10.24 1.05 -6.61
C THR A 102 -9.24 1.22 -5.47
N TRP A 103 -8.58 2.38 -5.41
CA TRP A 103 -7.70 2.75 -4.29
C TRP A 103 -8.38 2.54 -2.92
N GLU A 104 -9.64 2.91 -2.75
CA GLU A 104 -10.36 2.73 -1.48
C GLU A 104 -10.37 1.26 -0.99
N LEU A 105 -10.45 0.29 -1.90
CA LEU A 105 -10.41 -1.13 -1.52
C LEU A 105 -9.01 -1.53 -1.04
N ILE A 106 -7.98 -1.06 -1.73
CA ILE A 106 -6.58 -1.24 -1.33
C ILE A 106 -6.33 -0.56 0.03
N ARG A 107 -6.85 0.66 0.22
CA ARG A 107 -6.76 1.42 1.46
C ARG A 107 -7.40 0.70 2.63
N VAL A 108 -8.57 0.10 2.45
CA VAL A 108 -9.24 -0.68 3.51
C VAL A 108 -8.41 -1.91 3.89
N LEU A 109 -7.86 -2.63 2.91
CA LEU A 109 -7.05 -3.82 3.21
C LEU A 109 -5.69 -3.48 3.83
N LEU A 110 -5.05 -2.39 3.42
CA LEU A 110 -3.77 -1.94 3.97
C LEU A 110 -3.93 -1.19 5.30
N GLY A 111 -5.01 -0.41 5.43
CA GLY A 111 -5.35 0.39 6.60
C GLY A 111 -5.93 -0.43 7.76
N ASN A 112 -6.38 -1.66 7.49
CA ASN A 112 -6.47 -2.70 8.50
C ASN A 112 -5.05 -3.13 8.92
N LYS A 113 -4.28 -2.19 9.53
CA LYS A 113 -3.42 -2.59 10.63
C LYS A 113 -4.33 -3.40 11.53
N GLU A 114 -3.89 -4.59 11.91
CA GLU A 114 -4.52 -5.33 13.00
C GLU A 114 -4.80 -4.29 14.08
N LYS A 115 -6.07 -3.86 14.22
CA LYS A 115 -6.53 -3.48 15.55
C LYS A 115 -6.14 -4.73 16.30
N GLU A 116 -5.14 -4.61 17.16
CA GLU A 116 -4.83 -5.62 18.15
C GLU A 116 -6.18 -6.23 18.50
N THR A 117 -6.43 -7.46 18.03
CA THR A 117 -7.63 -8.16 18.48
C THR A 117 -7.50 -8.04 19.97
N PRO A 118 -8.39 -7.29 20.68
CA PRO A 118 -8.16 -7.03 22.08
C PRO A 118 -7.98 -8.41 22.66
N VAL A 119 -6.76 -8.72 23.11
CA VAL A 119 -6.40 -10.05 23.56
C VAL A 119 -7.47 -10.33 24.58
N ILE A 120 -8.41 -11.23 24.25
CA ILE A 120 -9.53 -11.50 25.13
C ILE A 120 -8.85 -12.12 26.32
N ASN A 121 -8.57 -11.30 27.33
CA ASN A 121 -8.06 -11.77 28.58
C ASN A 121 -9.21 -12.62 29.11
N ILE A 122 -9.05 -13.94 28.98
CA ILE A 122 -9.98 -14.96 29.44
C ILE A 122 -10.29 -14.83 30.94
N ASN A 123 -9.48 -14.04 31.67
CA ASN A 123 -9.67 -13.69 33.07
C ASN A 123 -10.21 -12.26 33.28
N SER A 124 -10.69 -11.59 32.23
CA SER A 124 -11.22 -10.22 32.35
C SER A 124 -12.53 -10.23 33.14
N THR A 125 -12.64 -9.31 34.09
CA THR A 125 -13.85 -9.01 34.88
C THR A 125 -15.09 -8.81 33.99
N ILE A 126 -14.87 -8.40 32.73
CA ILE A 126 -15.89 -8.20 31.70
C ILE A 126 -16.60 -9.52 31.33
N LEU A 127 -15.87 -10.63 31.17
CA LEU A 127 -16.46 -11.94 30.85
C LEU A 127 -17.35 -12.43 31.98
N HIS A 128 -16.89 -12.27 33.23
CA HIS A 128 -17.66 -12.65 34.41
C HIS A 128 -18.97 -11.84 34.48
N HIS A 129 -18.90 -10.52 34.26
CA HIS A 129 -20.08 -9.67 34.31
C HIS A 129 -21.07 -9.99 33.18
N ALA A 130 -20.58 -10.28 31.97
CA ALA A 130 -21.41 -10.69 30.84
C ALA A 130 -22.15 -12.02 31.12
N GLN A 131 -21.46 -13.01 31.70
CA GLN A 131 -22.08 -14.28 32.10
C GLN A 131 -23.18 -14.08 33.16
N GLN A 132 -22.95 -13.20 34.14
CA GLN A 132 -23.94 -12.88 35.16
C GLN A 132 -25.19 -12.21 34.57
N THR A 133 -25.03 -11.24 33.68
CA THR A 133 -26.17 -10.57 33.02
C THR A 133 -27.00 -11.54 32.18
N ILE A 134 -26.37 -12.43 31.42
CA ILE A 134 -27.07 -13.46 30.64
C ILE A 134 -27.84 -14.40 31.56
N SER A 135 -27.26 -14.83 32.68
CA SER A 135 -27.93 -15.69 33.66
C SER A 135 -29.15 -14.99 34.29
N GLN A 136 -29.02 -13.71 34.67
CA GLN A 136 -30.13 -12.93 35.21
C GLN A 136 -31.28 -12.77 34.19
N ALA A 137 -30.96 -12.41 32.95
CA ALA A 137 -31.96 -12.30 31.88
C ALA A 137 -32.68 -13.63 31.63
N SER A 138 -31.94 -14.75 31.64
CA SER A 138 -32.53 -16.08 31.44
C SER A 138 -33.49 -16.49 32.57
N LYS A 139 -33.27 -16.01 33.80
CA LYS A 139 -34.18 -16.25 34.94
C LYS A 139 -35.48 -15.46 34.81
N LEU A 140 -35.44 -14.25 34.25
CA LEU A 140 -36.63 -13.42 34.02
C LEU A 140 -37.52 -13.95 32.90
N LEU A 141 -36.97 -14.71 31.96
CA LEU A 141 -37.71 -15.33 30.86
C LEU A 141 -38.35 -16.69 31.22
N LYS A 142 -38.05 -17.24 32.41
CA LYS A 142 -38.58 -18.53 32.88
C LYS A 142 -39.58 -18.41 34.05
N GLY A 143 -40.02 -17.19 34.38
CA GLY A 143 -41.14 -16.93 35.30
C GLY A 143 -42.30 -16.32 34.53
#